data_AF-A0A1F3T770-F1
#
_entry.id   AF-A0A1F3T770-F1
#
_cell.length_a   1.000
_cell.length_b   1.000
_cell.length_c   1.000
_cell.angle_alpha   90.00
_cell.angle_beta   90.00
_cell.angle_gamma   90.00
#
_symmetry.space_group_name_H-M   'P 1'
#
loop_
_entity.id
_entity.type
_entity.pdbx_description
1 polymer ?
#
loop_
_entity_poly.entity_id
_entity_poly.type
_entity_poly.pdbx_seq_one_letter_code
_entity_poly.pdbx_strand_id
1 'polypeptide(L)'
;MKAAELIGKTAVGWDSCAACSDNSVLRLSLLRDLIGRLHALRSEGLATQNQNLISSIEEVETRIVKMEAARSFPATGKELENWLTCGLPAEVTPVAPVPNRELPPTLVEKLGGIKKLNRPDRLWERKLVEEAFRLSWVFWSVVAELPLEIVETWHEDLKKRLWPEGLVLFVEADSNPASDRRNWRGRWIVIRRATAQNHISEAPEWKLLFPPSGT
;
A
#
# COMPACT_ATOMS: atom_id res chain seq x y z
N MET A 1 17.74 11.98 -5.74
CA MET A 1 16.47 12.42 -5.12
C MET A 1 16.67 12.39 -3.60
N LYS A 2 16.29 13.41 -2.83
CA LYS A 2 16.57 13.43 -1.37
C LYS A 2 15.38 12.89 -0.56
N ALA A 3 15.61 12.35 0.63
CA ALA A 3 14.54 11.84 1.51
C ALA A 3 13.46 12.90 1.80
N ALA A 4 13.86 14.16 2.03
CA ALA A 4 12.94 15.28 2.22
C ALA A 4 12.00 15.50 1.01
N GLU A 5 12.50 15.30 -0.22
CA GLU A 5 11.68 15.43 -1.44
C GLU A 5 10.63 14.32 -1.52
N LEU A 6 10.98 13.09 -1.11
CA LEU A 6 10.05 11.96 -1.03
C LEU A 6 8.96 12.21 0.02
N ILE A 7 9.34 12.75 1.18
CA ILE A 7 8.41 13.14 2.25
C ILE A 7 7.45 14.21 1.73
N GLY A 8 7.97 15.28 1.12
CA GLY A 8 7.14 16.37 0.58
C GLY A 8 6.14 15.89 -0.48
N LYS A 9 6.55 15.01 -1.40
CA LYS A 9 5.62 14.39 -2.37
C LYS A 9 4.54 13.55 -1.69
N THR A 10 4.90 12.84 -0.63
CA THR A 10 3.95 12.02 0.15
C THR A 10 2.97 12.89 0.93
N ALA A 11 3.45 14.00 1.52
CA ALA A 11 2.63 14.98 2.21
C ALA A 11 1.57 15.61 1.29
N VAL A 12 1.91 15.93 0.04
CA VAL A 12 0.92 16.41 -0.95
C VAL A 12 -0.18 15.37 -1.19
N GLY A 13 0.19 14.09 -1.35
CA GLY A 13 -0.77 13.00 -1.47
C GLY A 13 -1.64 12.82 -0.21
N TRP A 14 -1.07 13.11 0.96
CA TRP A 14 -1.74 12.97 2.26
C TRP A 14 -2.99 13.83 2.38
N ASP A 15 -2.90 15.09 1.93
CA ASP A 15 -4.02 16.04 1.98
C ASP A 15 -5.15 15.62 1.04
N SER A 16 -4.83 14.94 -0.07
CA SER A 16 -5.85 14.38 -0.97
C SER A 16 -6.70 13.29 -0.31
N CYS A 17 -6.19 12.66 0.76
CA CYS A 17 -6.94 11.69 1.54
C CYS A 17 -7.93 12.35 2.53
N ALA A 18 -7.76 13.64 2.87
CA ALA A 18 -8.52 14.29 3.94
C ALA A 18 -10.03 14.37 3.65
N ALA A 19 -10.42 14.44 2.37
CA ALA A 19 -11.81 14.47 1.95
C ALA A 19 -12.54 13.11 2.13
N CYS A 20 -11.82 12.05 2.50
CA CYS A 20 -12.37 10.71 2.65
C CYS A 20 -12.62 10.36 4.13
N SER A 21 -13.83 9.87 4.44
CA SER A 21 -14.22 9.44 5.80
C SER A 21 -13.40 8.26 6.33
N ASP A 22 -12.82 7.45 5.44
CA ASP A 22 -12.06 6.23 5.73
C ASP A 22 -10.64 6.31 5.14
N ASN A 23 -9.92 7.36 5.53
CA ASN A 23 -8.63 7.70 4.94
C ASN A 23 -7.43 6.93 5.49
N SER A 24 -7.59 6.13 6.55
CA SER A 24 -6.46 5.42 7.18
C SER A 24 -5.83 4.39 6.24
N VAL A 25 -6.63 3.67 5.45
CA VAL A 25 -6.14 2.74 4.40
C VAL A 25 -5.31 3.49 3.36
N LEU A 26 -5.79 4.64 2.89
CA LEU A 26 -5.09 5.48 1.92
C LEU A 26 -3.78 6.03 2.50
N ARG A 27 -3.81 6.54 3.73
CA ARG A 27 -2.63 7.04 4.46
C ARG A 27 -1.60 5.94 4.68
N LEU A 28 -2.01 4.75 5.09
CA LEU A 28 -1.12 3.58 5.18
C LEU A 28 -0.50 3.23 3.83
N SER A 29 -1.25 3.35 2.73
CA SER A 29 -0.72 3.05 1.39
C SER A 29 0.34 4.05 0.95
N LEU A 30 0.16 5.34 1.29
CA LEU A 30 1.17 6.37 1.07
C LEU A 30 2.44 6.12 1.90
N LEU A 31 2.30 5.67 3.15
CA LEU A 31 3.44 5.30 3.99
C LEU A 31 4.19 4.07 3.46
N ARG A 32 3.47 3.04 2.98
CA ARG A 32 4.06 1.88 2.29
C ARG A 32 4.89 2.34 1.08
N ASP A 33 4.31 3.16 0.23
CA ASP A 33 4.98 3.63 -1.00
C ASP A 33 6.20 4.50 -0.66
N LEU A 34 6.11 5.33 0.39
CA LEU A 34 7.24 6.09 0.91
C LEU A 34 8.36 5.17 1.41
N ILE A 35 8.05 4.14 2.20
CA ILE A 35 9.05 3.16 2.66
C ILE A 35 9.73 2.45 1.49
N GLY A 36 8.98 2.04 0.46
CA GLY A 36 9.56 1.42 -0.73
C GLY A 36 10.58 2.34 -1.41
N ARG A 37 10.26 3.64 -1.53
CA ARG A 37 11.18 4.65 -2.10
C ARG A 37 12.37 4.97 -1.20
N LEU A 38 12.16 5.00 0.12
CA LEU A 38 13.23 5.17 1.11
C LEU A 38 14.19 3.99 1.11
N HIS A 39 13.69 2.76 1.00
CA HIS A 39 14.53 1.57 0.84
C HIS A 39 15.38 1.61 -0.42
N ALA A 40 14.82 2.02 -1.57
CA ALA A 40 15.59 2.20 -2.80
C ALA A 40 16.70 3.26 -2.62
N LEU A 41 16.39 4.37 -1.95
CA LEU A 41 17.37 5.42 -1.65
C LEU A 41 18.43 4.97 -0.64
N ARG A 42 18.07 4.12 0.34
CA ARG A 42 19.02 3.52 1.28
C ARG A 42 19.99 2.59 0.55
N SER A 43 19.51 1.80 -0.41
CA SER A 43 20.36 0.96 -1.26
C SER A 43 21.37 1.79 -2.06
N GLU A 44 20.98 2.94 -2.59
CA GLU A 44 21.89 3.91 -3.23
C GLU A 44 22.91 4.48 -2.21
N GLY A 45 22.45 4.83 -1.00
CA GLY A 45 23.31 5.29 0.09
C GLY A 45 24.36 4.26 0.51
N LEU A 46 24.00 2.97 0.54
CA LEU A 46 24.92 1.86 0.81
C LEU A 46 25.96 1.71 -0.30
N ALA A 47 25.54 1.80 -1.57
CA ALA A 47 26.44 1.72 -2.71
C ALA A 47 27.45 2.89 -2.74
N THR A 48 27.04 4.07 -2.27
CA THR A 48 27.86 5.28 -2.21
C THR A 48 28.58 5.47 -0.86
N GLN A 49 28.41 4.55 0.09
CA GLN A 49 28.94 4.62 1.47
C GLN A 49 28.57 5.91 2.24
N ASN A 50 27.44 6.53 1.90
CA ASN A 50 26.99 7.77 2.54
C ASN A 50 26.23 7.47 3.85
N GLN A 51 26.97 7.36 4.96
CA GLN A 51 26.40 7.01 6.27
C GLN A 51 25.36 8.02 6.77
N ASN A 52 25.57 9.31 6.54
CA ASN A 52 24.62 10.35 6.95
C ASN A 52 23.26 10.17 6.26
N LEU A 53 23.26 9.80 4.97
CA LEU A 53 22.04 9.50 4.24
C LEU A 53 21.34 8.26 4.82
N ILE A 54 22.09 7.19 5.09
CA ILE A 54 21.55 5.94 5.63
C ILE A 54 20.90 6.19 7.00
N SER A 55 21.61 6.82 7.95
CA SER A 55 21.06 7.13 9.27
C SER A 55 19.80 8.00 9.17
N SER A 56 19.80 9.02 8.31
CA SER A 56 18.62 9.87 8.13
C SER A 56 17.40 9.11 7.61
N ILE A 57 17.60 8.12 6.74
CA ILE A 57 16.52 7.28 6.21
C ILE A 57 16.00 6.34 7.29
N GLU A 58 16.89 5.71 8.07
CA GLU A 58 16.52 4.80 9.16
C GLU A 58 15.71 5.51 10.25
N GLU A 59 16.03 6.77 10.54
CA GLU A 59 15.23 7.60 11.45
C GLU A 59 13.80 7.81 10.91
N VAL A 60 13.65 8.12 9.63
CA VAL A 60 12.34 8.30 8.99
C VAL A 60 11.57 6.99 8.97
N GLU A 61 12.18 5.87 8.57
CA GLU A 61 11.57 4.54 8.61
C GLU A 61 11.07 4.19 10.02
N THR A 62 11.89 4.46 11.04
CA THR A 62 11.53 4.25 12.44
C THR A 62 10.32 5.09 12.86
N ARG A 63 10.24 6.35 12.43
CA ARG A 63 9.10 7.23 12.71
C ARG A 63 7.83 6.70 12.03
N ILE A 64 7.90 6.25 10.78
CA ILE A 64 6.77 5.67 10.06
C ILE A 64 6.24 4.42 10.79
N VAL A 65 7.12 3.53 11.22
CA VAL A 65 6.74 2.32 11.97
C VAL A 65 6.06 2.68 13.30
N LYS A 66 6.58 3.68 14.02
CA LYS A 66 5.97 4.17 15.27
C LYS A 66 4.58 4.77 15.05
N MET A 67 4.39 5.57 14.00
CA MET A 67 3.09 6.14 13.64
C MET A 67 2.06 5.05 13.34
N GLU A 68 2.46 4.04 12.57
CA GLU A 68 1.61 2.91 12.23
C GLU A 68 1.24 2.10 13.47
N ALA A 69 2.20 1.77 14.34
CA ALA A 69 1.96 1.04 15.58
C ALA A 69 1.07 1.81 16.56
N ALA A 70 1.18 3.14 16.59
CA ALA A 70 0.31 4.01 17.37
C ALA A 70 -1.07 4.22 16.73
N ARG A 71 -1.27 3.79 15.47
CA ARG A 71 -2.44 4.12 14.64
C ARG A 71 -2.79 5.62 14.68
N SER A 72 -1.77 6.46 14.84
CA SER A 72 -1.91 7.90 14.99
C SER A 72 -1.35 8.57 13.75
N PHE A 73 -2.24 9.27 13.05
CA PHE A 73 -1.96 9.88 11.77
C PHE A 73 -2.21 11.38 11.84
N PRO A 74 -1.25 12.21 11.40
CA PRO A 74 -1.41 13.66 11.37
C PRO A 74 -2.61 14.07 10.53
N ALA A 75 -3.23 15.19 10.88
CA ALA A 75 -4.42 15.67 10.19
C ALA A 75 -4.08 16.14 8.77
N THR A 76 -2.92 16.78 8.61
CA THR A 76 -2.49 17.41 7.36
C THR A 76 -1.15 16.86 6.84
N GLY A 77 -0.88 17.04 5.55
CA GLY A 77 0.40 16.72 4.93
C GLY A 77 1.55 17.53 5.52
N LYS A 78 1.31 18.79 5.89
CA LYS A 78 2.31 19.63 6.57
C LYS A 78 2.69 19.06 7.95
N GLU A 79 1.71 18.58 8.71
CA GLU A 79 1.98 17.88 9.97
C GLU A 79 2.74 16.58 9.74
N LEU A 80 2.40 15.80 8.70
CA LEU A 80 3.16 14.62 8.30
C LEU A 80 4.62 14.95 8.01
N GLU A 81 4.87 15.98 7.21
CA GLU A 81 6.22 16.41 6.89
C GLU A 81 7.00 16.77 8.16
N ASN A 82 6.39 17.55 9.07
CA ASN A 82 6.98 17.89 10.35
C ASN A 82 7.26 16.65 11.21
N TRP A 83 6.32 15.71 11.29
CA TRP A 83 6.46 14.49 12.09
C TRP A 83 7.61 13.61 11.58
N LEU A 84 7.77 13.52 10.25
CA LEU A 84 8.82 12.72 9.63
C LEU A 84 10.18 13.40 9.60
N THR A 85 10.25 14.74 9.60
CA THR A 85 11.52 15.50 9.55
C THR A 85 12.00 15.94 10.92
N CYS A 86 11.14 16.54 11.74
CA CYS A 86 11.46 17.11 13.05
C CYS A 86 11.23 16.14 14.21
N GLY A 87 10.44 15.07 14.01
CA GLY A 87 10.17 14.04 15.00
C GLY A 87 8.70 13.93 15.39
N LEU A 88 8.34 12.81 16.01
CA LEU A 88 6.96 12.52 16.41
C LEU A 88 6.57 13.27 17.71
N PRO A 89 5.30 13.71 17.85
CA PRO A 89 4.78 14.19 19.12
C PRO A 89 4.94 13.14 20.23
N ALA A 90 5.16 13.58 21.47
CA ALA A 90 5.33 12.70 22.62
C ALA A 90 4.10 11.80 22.89
N GLU A 91 2.92 12.22 22.44
CA GLU A 91 1.65 11.53 22.56
C GLU A 91 1.52 10.32 21.63
N VAL A 92 2.39 10.20 20.61
CA VAL A 92 2.43 9.05 19.69
C VAL A 92 3.05 7.86 20.43
N THR A 93 2.23 7.20 21.21
CA THR A 93 2.56 5.98 21.93
C THR A 93 2.00 4.77 21.19
N PRO A 94 2.79 3.69 21.02
CA PRO A 94 2.28 2.47 20.41
C PRO A 94 1.05 1.98 21.16
N VAL A 95 -0.04 1.73 20.44
CA VAL A 95 -1.21 1.09 21.04
C VAL A 95 -0.84 -0.36 21.30
N ALA A 96 -1.23 -0.89 22.46
CA ALA A 96 -1.05 -2.32 22.73
C ALA A 96 -1.58 -3.11 21.52
N PRO A 97 -0.85 -4.14 21.05
CA PRO A 97 -1.27 -4.89 19.88
C PRO A 97 -2.69 -5.39 20.14
N VAL A 98 -3.66 -4.83 19.42
CA VAL A 98 -5.02 -5.34 19.41
C VAL A 98 -4.88 -6.80 18.99
N PRO A 99 -5.45 -7.78 19.73
CA PRO A 99 -5.37 -9.17 19.36
C PRO A 99 -5.68 -9.27 17.87
N ASN A 100 -4.75 -9.84 17.08
CA ASN A 100 -4.86 -9.94 15.62
C ASN A 100 -6.32 -10.21 15.30
N ARG A 101 -7.03 -9.23 14.73
CA ARG A 101 -8.41 -9.45 14.31
C ARG A 101 -8.26 -10.45 13.19
N GLU A 102 -8.52 -11.72 13.50
CA GLU A 102 -8.16 -12.80 12.60
C GLU A 102 -8.89 -12.56 11.28
N LEU A 103 -8.10 -12.36 10.22
CA LEU A 103 -8.65 -12.23 8.89
C LEU A 103 -9.43 -13.52 8.59
N PRO A 104 -10.65 -13.43 8.05
CA PRO A 104 -11.44 -14.62 7.73
C PRO A 104 -10.59 -15.60 6.90
N PRO A 105 -10.55 -16.90 7.26
CA PRO A 105 -9.73 -17.89 6.54
C PRO A 105 -9.99 -17.89 5.03
N THR A 106 -11.24 -17.65 4.64
CA THR A 106 -11.67 -17.52 3.24
C THR A 106 -11.06 -16.33 2.51
N LEU A 107 -10.91 -15.18 3.17
CA LEU A 107 -10.22 -14.02 2.62
C LEU A 107 -8.72 -14.33 2.46
N VAL A 108 -8.12 -14.89 3.50
CA VAL A 108 -6.70 -15.27 3.51
C VAL A 108 -6.39 -16.26 2.39
N GLU A 109 -7.22 -17.29 2.20
CA GLU A 109 -7.07 -18.26 1.12
C GLU A 109 -7.11 -17.59 -0.26
N LYS A 110 -8.08 -16.71 -0.51
CA LYS A 110 -8.22 -15.99 -1.79
C LYS A 110 -7.07 -15.04 -2.09
N LEU A 111 -6.41 -14.52 -1.06
CA LEU A 111 -5.19 -13.72 -1.17
C LEU A 111 -3.91 -14.57 -1.36
N GLY A 112 -4.05 -15.90 -1.47
CA GLY A 112 -2.96 -16.84 -1.68
C GLY A 112 -2.38 -17.44 -0.39
N GLY A 113 -3.09 -17.32 0.72
CA GLY A 113 -2.81 -18.00 1.98
C GLY A 113 -2.02 -17.16 3.00
N ILE A 114 -2.10 -17.57 4.28
CA ILE A 114 -1.50 -16.86 5.42
C ILE A 114 0.02 -16.75 5.29
N LYS A 115 0.65 -17.80 4.74
CA LYS A 115 2.10 -17.85 4.52
C LYS A 115 2.58 -16.75 3.59
N LYS A 116 1.80 -16.38 2.57
CA LYS A 116 2.14 -15.29 1.66
C LYS A 116 2.03 -13.93 2.34
N LEU A 117 0.95 -13.68 3.08
CA LEU A 117 0.73 -12.41 3.78
C LEU A 117 1.70 -12.19 4.95
N ASN A 118 2.19 -13.27 5.57
CA ASN A 118 3.14 -13.21 6.69
C ASN A 118 4.61 -13.16 6.25
N ARG A 119 4.90 -13.04 4.95
CA ARG A 119 6.29 -12.85 4.53
C ARG A 119 6.80 -11.49 5.04
N PRO A 120 8.07 -11.37 5.47
CA PRO A 120 8.63 -10.11 5.95
C PRO A 120 8.50 -8.95 4.95
N ASP A 121 8.62 -9.24 3.66
CA ASP A 121 8.46 -8.28 2.57
C ASP A 121 7.01 -7.88 2.28
N ARG A 122 6.04 -8.53 2.93
CA ARG A 122 4.59 -8.30 2.75
C ARG A 122 3.85 -7.81 3.99
N LEU A 123 4.59 -7.40 5.02
CA LEU A 123 4.00 -6.93 6.28
C LEU A 123 3.11 -5.70 6.09
N TRP A 124 3.44 -4.81 5.15
CA TRP A 124 2.61 -3.64 4.83
C TRP A 124 1.33 -4.00 4.10
N GLU A 125 1.38 -4.96 3.18
CA GLU A 125 0.20 -5.50 2.50
C GLU A 125 -0.75 -6.14 3.50
N ARG A 126 -0.22 -6.89 4.48
CA ARG A 126 -1.03 -7.45 5.57
C ARG A 126 -1.72 -6.35 6.38
N LYS A 127 -1.00 -5.30 6.78
CA LYS A 127 -1.57 -4.15 7.51
C LYS A 127 -2.67 -3.46 6.71
N LEU A 128 -2.45 -3.27 5.41
CA LEU A 128 -3.46 -2.71 4.51
C LEU A 128 -4.70 -3.61 4.40
N VAL A 129 -4.52 -4.93 4.32
CA VAL A 129 -5.63 -5.90 4.28
C VAL A 129 -6.42 -5.87 5.58
N GLU A 130 -5.76 -5.85 6.73
CA GLU A 130 -6.40 -5.78 8.05
C GLU A 130 -7.21 -4.49 8.22
N GLU A 131 -6.63 -3.36 7.82
CA GLU A 131 -7.31 -2.06 7.91
C GLU A 131 -8.46 -1.94 6.89
N ALA A 132 -8.27 -2.42 5.67
CA ALA A 132 -9.31 -2.46 4.65
C ALA A 132 -10.48 -3.33 5.09
N PHE A 133 -10.21 -4.50 5.66
CA PHE A 133 -11.23 -5.38 6.22
C PHE A 133 -11.97 -4.71 7.39
N ARG A 134 -11.25 -4.02 8.28
CA ARG A 134 -11.85 -3.25 9.39
C ARG A 134 -12.84 -2.20 8.90
N LEU A 135 -12.55 -1.57 7.77
CA LEU A 135 -13.36 -0.53 7.14
C LEU A 135 -14.37 -1.08 6.13
N SER A 136 -14.55 -2.40 6.05
CA SER A 136 -15.47 -3.06 5.11
C SER A 136 -15.19 -2.73 3.63
N TRP A 137 -13.92 -2.50 3.29
CA TRP A 137 -13.49 -2.43 1.90
C TRP A 137 -13.55 -3.82 1.26
N VAL A 138 -13.74 -3.81 -0.05
CA VAL A 138 -14.01 -4.97 -0.89
C VAL A 138 -12.75 -5.37 -1.65
N PHE A 139 -12.48 -6.67 -1.73
CA PHE A 139 -11.26 -7.20 -2.34
C PHE A 139 -11.56 -7.75 -3.74
N TRP A 140 -10.73 -7.38 -4.71
CA TRP A 140 -10.84 -7.75 -6.11
C TRP A 140 -9.54 -8.35 -6.62
N SER A 141 -9.65 -9.25 -7.58
CA SER A 141 -8.55 -9.75 -8.39
C SER A 141 -8.77 -9.29 -9.81
N VAL A 142 -7.74 -8.73 -10.43
CA VAL A 142 -7.74 -8.35 -11.83
C VAL A 142 -6.67 -9.17 -12.52
N VAL A 143 -7.07 -10.04 -13.44
CA VAL A 143 -6.13 -10.82 -14.23
C VAL A 143 -6.03 -10.19 -15.62
N ALA A 144 -4.80 -9.91 -16.05
CA ALA A 144 -4.54 -9.37 -17.38
C ALA A 144 -3.31 -10.03 -17.99
N GLU A 145 -3.35 -10.17 -19.32
CA GLU A 145 -2.20 -10.48 -20.16
C GLU A 145 -1.89 -9.24 -21.00
N LEU A 146 -0.69 -8.71 -20.85
CA LEU A 146 -0.27 -7.43 -21.41
C LEU A 146 1.12 -7.59 -22.05
N PRO A 147 1.43 -6.88 -23.14
CA PRO A 147 2.80 -6.74 -23.60
C PRO A 147 3.71 -6.21 -22.49
N LEU A 148 4.89 -6.80 -22.31
CA LEU A 148 5.81 -6.48 -21.22
C LEU A 148 6.14 -4.97 -21.17
N GLU A 149 6.26 -4.34 -22.34
CA GLU A 149 6.56 -2.92 -22.51
C GLU A 149 5.50 -1.96 -21.97
N ILE A 150 4.26 -2.42 -21.76
CA ILE A 150 3.17 -1.57 -21.23
C ILE A 150 2.75 -1.93 -19.81
N VAL A 151 3.28 -3.00 -19.20
CA VAL A 151 2.85 -3.48 -17.88
C VAL A 151 2.97 -2.40 -16.81
N GLU A 152 4.09 -1.67 -16.78
CA GLU A 152 4.33 -0.60 -15.81
C GLU A 152 3.35 0.55 -15.99
N THR A 153 3.18 1.03 -17.22
CA THR A 153 2.23 2.10 -17.56
C THR A 153 0.80 1.71 -17.18
N TRP A 154 0.40 0.48 -17.50
CA TRP A 154 -0.92 -0.05 -17.16
C TRP A 154 -1.13 -0.13 -15.65
N HIS A 155 -0.11 -0.58 -14.89
CA HIS A 155 -0.17 -0.64 -13.44
C HIS A 155 -0.34 0.75 -12.81
N GLU A 156 0.40 1.75 -13.30
CA GLU A 156 0.28 3.13 -12.82
C GLU A 156 -1.06 3.77 -13.21
N ASP A 157 -1.57 3.49 -14.40
CA ASP A 157 -2.90 3.97 -14.80
C ASP A 157 -4.02 3.30 -14.01
N LEU A 158 -3.89 2.01 -13.68
CA LEU A 158 -4.80 1.33 -12.76
C LEU A 158 -4.80 1.99 -11.37
N LYS A 159 -3.63 2.28 -10.80
CA LYS A 159 -3.52 3.00 -9.51
C LYS A 159 -4.25 4.34 -9.56
N LYS A 160 -4.02 5.14 -10.60
CA LYS A 160 -4.68 6.45 -10.77
C LYS A 160 -6.20 6.32 -10.86
N ARG A 161 -6.70 5.35 -11.63
CA ARG A 161 -8.14 5.11 -11.79
C ARG A 161 -8.83 4.65 -10.50
N LEU A 162 -8.11 3.91 -9.67
CA LEU A 162 -8.63 3.43 -8.40
C LEU A 162 -8.67 4.53 -7.34
N TRP A 163 -7.70 5.43 -7.33
CA TRP A 163 -7.61 6.47 -6.31
C TRP A 163 -8.75 7.51 -6.41
N PRO A 164 -9.33 7.99 -5.29
CA PRO A 164 -9.09 7.59 -3.89
C PRO A 164 -10.02 6.46 -3.39
N GLU A 165 -10.82 5.87 -4.28
CA GLU A 165 -11.84 4.87 -3.95
C GLU A 165 -11.30 3.44 -3.85
N GLY A 166 -10.01 3.25 -4.10
CA GLY A 166 -9.34 1.96 -4.09
C GLY A 166 -7.85 2.09 -4.29
N LEU A 167 -7.17 0.95 -4.16
CA LEU A 167 -5.73 0.85 -4.36
C LEU A 167 -5.32 -0.56 -4.78
N VAL A 168 -4.18 -0.65 -5.46
CA VAL A 168 -3.50 -1.92 -5.72
C VAL A 168 -2.73 -2.33 -4.47
N LEU A 169 -3.08 -3.49 -3.91
CA LEU A 169 -2.36 -4.08 -2.78
C LEU A 169 -1.02 -4.63 -3.23
N PHE A 170 -1.05 -5.59 -4.16
CA PHE A 170 0.13 -6.20 -4.76
C PHE A 170 -0.20 -6.82 -6.10
N VAL A 171 0.84 -7.14 -6.86
CA VAL A 171 0.75 -7.81 -8.16
C VAL A 171 1.59 -9.10 -8.13
N GLU A 172 1.07 -10.16 -8.73
CA GLU A 172 1.78 -11.44 -8.88
C GLU A 172 1.83 -11.82 -10.35
N ALA A 173 3.00 -12.25 -10.83
CA ALA A 173 3.09 -12.90 -12.13
C ALA A 173 2.40 -14.26 -12.07
N ASP A 174 1.69 -14.64 -13.14
CA ASP A 174 1.21 -16.01 -13.27
C ASP A 174 2.40 -16.91 -13.62
N SER A 175 2.54 -18.03 -12.91
CA SER A 175 3.67 -18.96 -13.01
C SER A 175 3.73 -19.71 -14.34
N ASN A 176 2.78 -19.47 -15.25
CA ASN A 176 2.76 -20.08 -16.57
C ASN A 176 3.52 -19.16 -17.54
N PRO A 177 4.79 -19.46 -17.90
CA PRO A 177 5.46 -18.71 -18.95
C PRO A 177 4.66 -18.94 -20.22
N ALA A 178 3.89 -17.94 -20.63
CA ALA A 178 3.31 -17.95 -21.96
C ALA A 178 4.45 -18.22 -22.95
N SER A 179 4.19 -19.08 -23.93
CA SER A 179 5.13 -19.43 -25.00
C SER A 179 5.66 -18.21 -25.77
N ASP A 180 5.02 -17.05 -25.59
CA ASP A 180 5.45 -15.76 -26.13
C ASP A 180 6.12 -14.91 -25.04
N ARG A 181 7.43 -14.72 -25.14
CA ARG A 181 8.24 -13.89 -24.22
C ARG A 181 7.87 -12.39 -24.27
N ARG A 182 6.98 -11.99 -25.18
CA ARG A 182 6.54 -10.59 -25.35
C ARG A 182 5.39 -10.23 -24.43
N ASN A 183 4.59 -11.19 -24.01
CA ASN A 183 3.45 -10.95 -23.13
C ASN A 183 3.76 -11.41 -21.71
N TRP A 184 3.35 -10.57 -20.77
CA TRP A 184 3.36 -10.85 -19.35
C TRP A 184 1.93 -11.04 -18.89
N ARG A 185 1.67 -12.16 -18.21
CA ARG A 185 0.39 -12.42 -17.56
C ARG A 185 0.55 -12.28 -16.06
N GLY A 186 -0.38 -11.58 -15.42
CA GLY A 186 -0.41 -11.56 -13.98
C GLY A 186 -1.72 -11.10 -13.39
N ARG A 187 -1.68 -11.03 -12.06
CA ARG A 187 -2.83 -10.87 -11.20
C ARG A 187 -2.59 -9.73 -10.23
N TRP A 188 -3.39 -8.69 -10.34
CA TRP A 188 -3.42 -7.57 -9.41
C TRP A 188 -4.47 -7.84 -8.35
N ILE A 189 -4.07 -7.73 -7.10
CA ILE A 189 -4.98 -7.72 -5.98
C ILE A 189 -5.28 -6.26 -5.65
N VAL A 190 -6.56 -5.93 -5.65
CA VAL A 190 -7.07 -4.57 -5.50
C VAL A 190 -8.03 -4.55 -4.31
N ILE A 191 -8.03 -3.46 -3.55
CA ILE A 191 -9.09 -3.16 -2.58
C ILE A 191 -9.83 -1.90 -2.99
N ARG A 192 -11.14 -1.86 -2.78
CA ARG A 192 -12.01 -0.72 -3.12
C ARG A 192 -13.06 -0.49 -2.04
N ARG A 193 -13.56 0.73 -1.91
CA ARG A 193 -14.71 1.02 -1.05
C ARG A 193 -15.98 0.33 -1.56
N ALA A 194 -16.82 -0.11 -0.64
CA ALA A 194 -18.07 -0.79 -0.96
C ALA A 194 -19.10 0.09 -1.69
N THR A 195 -19.01 1.41 -1.52
CA THR A 195 -19.94 2.40 -2.11
C THR A 195 -19.58 2.78 -3.54
N ALA A 196 -18.40 2.40 -4.05
CA ALA A 196 -18.03 2.65 -5.43
C ALA A 196 -18.89 1.75 -6.34
N GLN A 197 -19.90 2.34 -7.00
CA GLN A 197 -20.78 1.65 -7.94
C GLN A 197 -19.97 0.73 -8.89
N ASN A 198 -20.47 -0.49 -9.11
CA ASN A 198 -19.90 -1.53 -9.96
C ASN A 198 -19.97 -1.15 -11.46
N HIS A 199 -19.32 -0.06 -11.84
CA HIS A 199 -19.16 0.34 -13.24
C HIS A 199 -17.67 0.39 -13.58
N ILE A 200 -17.02 -0.79 -13.55
CA ILE A 200 -15.87 -1.01 -14.42
C ILE A 200 -16.41 -1.87 -15.56
N SER A 201 -17.05 -1.19 -16.51
CA SER A 201 -17.36 -1.78 -17.81
C SER A 201 -16.04 -1.93 -18.57
N GLU A 202 -15.81 -3.14 -19.07
CA GLU A 202 -14.72 -3.59 -19.93
C GLU A 202 -13.55 -4.31 -19.23
N ALA A 203 -13.12 -5.38 -19.93
CA ALA A 203 -12.00 -6.24 -19.59
C ALA A 203 -10.79 -5.40 -19.15
N PRO A 204 -10.11 -5.76 -18.05
CA PRO A 204 -9.69 -7.14 -17.72
C PRO A 204 -10.72 -7.99 -16.96
N GLU A 205 -10.40 -9.27 -16.73
CA GLU A 205 -11.21 -10.15 -15.88
C GLU A 205 -11.19 -9.67 -14.42
N TRP A 206 -12.16 -8.86 -14.04
CA TRP A 206 -12.40 -8.46 -12.66
C TRP A 206 -13.16 -9.56 -11.93
N LYS A 207 -12.51 -10.16 -10.93
CA LYS A 207 -13.13 -11.16 -10.05
C LYS A 207 -13.24 -10.60 -8.64
N LEU A 208 -14.47 -10.50 -8.15
CA LEU A 208 -14.72 -10.20 -6.75
C LEU A 208 -14.17 -11.33 -5.88
N LEU A 209 -13.20 -11.03 -5.02
CA LEU A 209 -12.62 -11.99 -4.09
C LEU A 209 -13.45 -12.05 -2.82
N PHE A 210 -13.83 -10.92 -2.25
CA PHE A 210 -14.54 -10.89 -0.99
C PHE A 210 -15.54 -9.73 -0.98
N PRO A 211 -16.85 -9.99 -0.92
CA PRO A 211 -17.87 -8.94 -0.82
C PRO A 211 -17.73 -8.19 0.52
N PRO A 212 -18.29 -6.98 0.64
CA PRO A 212 -18.37 -6.32 1.94
C PRO A 212 -19.15 -7.21 2.91
N SER A 213 -18.68 -7.30 4.14
CA SER A 213 -19.39 -7.99 5.24
C SER A 213 -20.78 -7.36 5.37
N GLY A 214 -21.83 -8.11 5.02
CA GLY A 214 -23.20 -7.65 5.20
C GLY A 214 -23.54 -7.44 6.67
N THR A 215 -24.29 -6.38 6.93
CA THR A 215 -25.06 -6.06 8.14
C THR A 215 -25.71 -7.25 8.82
#